data_AF-A0A7C6AZX2-F1
#
_entry.id   AF-A0A7C6AZX2-F1
#
_cell.length_a   1.000
_cell.length_b   1.000
_cell.length_c   1.000
_cell.angle_alpha   90.00
_cell.angle_beta   90.00
_cell.angle_gamma   90.00
#
_symmetry.space_group_name_H-M   'P 1'
#
loop_
_entity.id
_entity.type
_entity.pdbx_description
1 polymer ?
#
loop_
_entity_poly.entity_id
_entity_poly.type
_entity_poly.pdbx_seq_one_letter_code
_entity_poly.pdbx_strand_id
1 'polypeptide(L)'
;MTQLGSLSYPQKEKILQALPPIWPESLLAEIRERLFPRGSKVVVLDDDPTGTQTVYDIPVITEWSVESLRREIHAPGPGFYVLTNSRSLSPPETERLHREIGRNLVEAARLKAGDDTPLPLCVISRSDSTLRGHFPL
;
A
#
# COMPACT_ATOMS: atom_id res chain seq x y z
N MET A 1 3.16 43.55 -36.73
CA MET A 1 3.56 42.13 -36.75
C MET A 1 4.51 41.90 -35.58
N THR A 2 3.97 41.45 -34.44
CA THR A 2 4.76 41.23 -33.22
C THR A 2 5.43 39.88 -33.34
N GLN A 3 6.77 39.84 -33.40
CA GLN A 3 7.53 38.60 -33.38
C GLN A 3 7.24 37.86 -32.07
N LEU A 4 6.63 36.68 -32.17
CA LEU A 4 6.58 35.71 -31.07
C LEU A 4 8.02 35.30 -30.76
N GLY A 5 8.53 35.72 -29.61
CA GLY A 5 9.85 35.31 -29.13
C GLY A 5 9.94 33.79 -29.10
N SER A 6 10.97 33.24 -29.74
CA SER A 6 11.23 31.80 -29.73
C SER A 6 11.45 31.35 -28.29
N LEU A 7 10.52 30.56 -27.76
CA LEU A 7 10.71 29.87 -26.49
C LEU A 7 11.86 28.87 -26.66
N SER A 8 13.04 29.22 -26.16
CA SER A 8 14.18 28.31 -26.09
C SER A 8 13.93 27.34 -24.95
N TYR A 9 13.42 26.14 -25.27
CA TYR A 9 13.31 25.08 -24.28
C TYR A 9 14.70 24.73 -23.72
N PRO A 10 14.84 24.52 -22.41
CA PRO A 10 16.11 24.09 -21.84
C PRO A 10 16.57 22.79 -22.50
N GLN A 11 17.83 22.75 -22.94
CA GLN A 11 18.43 21.57 -23.57
C GLN A 11 18.39 20.40 -22.59
N LYS A 12 17.83 19.27 -23.04
CA LYS A 12 17.63 18.04 -22.26
C LYS A 12 18.87 17.66 -21.44
N GLU A 13 20.03 17.70 -22.06
CA GLU A 13 21.31 17.33 -21.46
C GLU A 13 21.65 18.22 -20.26
N LYS A 14 21.36 19.52 -20.34
CA LYS A 14 21.62 20.48 -19.25
C LYS A 14 20.71 20.22 -18.04
N ILE A 15 19.47 19.79 -18.28
CA ILE A 15 18.53 19.42 -17.22
C ILE A 15 18.97 18.13 -16.53
N LEU A 16 19.34 17.11 -17.32
CA LEU A 16 19.78 15.82 -16.78
C LEU A 16 21.06 15.95 -15.95
N GLN A 17 21.99 16.83 -16.35
CA GLN A 17 23.21 17.13 -15.59
C GLN A 17 22.97 17.89 -14.29
N ALA A 18 21.84 18.60 -14.16
CA ALA A 18 21.47 19.34 -12.96
C ALA A 18 20.70 18.48 -11.93
N LEU A 19 20.39 17.21 -12.26
CA LEU A 19 19.76 16.31 -11.32
C LEU A 19 20.67 16.05 -10.12
N PRO A 20 20.10 15.86 -8.92
CA PRO A 20 20.87 15.40 -7.77
C PRO A 20 21.63 14.10 -8.10
N PRO A 21 22.79 13.86 -7.46
CA PRO A 21 23.49 12.60 -7.62
C PRO A 21 22.58 11.44 -7.22
N ILE A 22 22.70 10.33 -7.95
CA ILE A 22 22.02 9.08 -7.61
C ILE A 22 22.47 8.69 -6.20
N TRP A 23 21.51 8.32 -5.35
CA TRP A 23 21.82 7.83 -4.02
C TRP A 23 22.75 6.61 -4.12
N PRO A 24 23.89 6.58 -3.41
CA PRO A 24 24.98 5.64 -3.70
C PRO A 24 24.67 4.20 -3.33
N GLU A 25 23.70 3.98 -2.44
CA GLU A 25 23.43 2.68 -1.83
C GLU A 25 22.02 2.19 -2.14
N SER A 26 21.86 0.88 -2.38
CA SER A 26 20.53 0.30 -2.48
C SER A 26 19.94 0.08 -1.10
N LEU A 27 18.88 0.81 -0.76
CA LEU A 27 18.16 0.65 0.51
C LEU A 27 17.21 -0.56 0.52
N LEU A 28 17.08 -1.29 -0.60
CA LEU A 28 16.10 -2.36 -0.74
C LEU A 28 16.31 -3.50 0.26
N ALA A 29 17.56 -3.86 0.55
CA ALA A 29 17.88 -4.91 1.52
C ALA A 29 17.46 -4.50 2.93
N GLU A 30 17.79 -3.26 3.33
CA GLU A 30 17.43 -2.75 4.65
C GLU A 30 15.91 -2.58 4.82
N ILE A 31 15.22 -2.08 3.81
CA ILE A 31 13.75 -1.99 3.79
C ILE A 31 13.14 -3.39 3.97
N ARG A 32 13.69 -4.40 3.30
CA ARG A 32 13.20 -5.77 3.42
C ARG A 32 13.41 -6.32 4.84
N GLU A 33 14.60 -6.15 5.40
CA GLU A 33 14.87 -6.60 6.79
C GLU A 33 13.95 -5.92 7.81
N ARG A 34 13.66 -4.62 7.62
CA ARG A 34 12.76 -3.87 8.51
C ARG A 34 11.29 -4.25 8.35
N LEU A 35 10.82 -4.52 7.13
CA LEU A 35 9.41 -4.82 6.83
C LEU A 35 9.06 -6.30 6.96
N PHE A 36 10.02 -7.20 6.76
CA PHE A 36 9.79 -8.65 6.72
C PHE A 36 10.53 -9.42 7.84
N PRO A 37 10.48 -9.01 9.13
CA PRO A 37 11.00 -9.88 10.16
C PRO A 37 10.17 -11.18 10.17
N ARG A 38 10.85 -12.30 9.94
CA ARG A 38 10.46 -13.67 10.33
C ARG A 38 9.12 -14.22 9.81
N GLY A 39 8.69 -13.83 8.61
CA GLY A 39 7.50 -14.44 7.98
C GLY A 39 6.18 -13.74 8.26
N SER A 40 6.24 -12.42 8.48
CA SER A 40 5.02 -11.60 8.55
C SER A 40 4.35 -11.49 7.19
N LYS A 41 3.01 -11.54 7.17
CA LYS A 41 2.21 -11.31 5.97
C LYS A 41 1.91 -9.82 5.83
N VAL A 42 2.18 -9.23 4.66
CA VAL A 42 1.86 -7.83 4.37
C VAL A 42 0.40 -7.71 3.94
N VAL A 43 -0.34 -6.79 4.56
CA VAL A 43 -1.72 -6.46 4.22
C VAL A 43 -1.79 -4.98 3.88
N VAL A 44 -2.07 -4.66 2.64
CA VAL A 44 -2.19 -3.26 2.19
C VAL A 44 -3.66 -2.87 2.11
N LEU A 45 -4.08 -1.86 2.87
CA LEU A 45 -5.41 -1.26 2.77
C LEU A 45 -5.33 -0.11 1.78
N ASP A 46 -6.02 -0.23 0.65
CA ASP A 46 -6.00 0.74 -0.45
C ASP A 46 -7.36 1.44 -0.56
N ASP A 47 -7.37 2.77 -0.42
CA ASP A 47 -8.59 3.58 -0.39
C ASP A 47 -9.22 3.77 -1.79
N ASP A 48 -8.53 3.38 -2.86
CA ASP A 48 -8.92 3.67 -4.24
C ASP A 48 -8.56 2.56 -5.24
N PRO A 49 -9.50 2.18 -6.13
CA PRO A 49 -9.27 1.17 -7.17
C PRO A 49 -8.16 1.51 -8.15
N THR A 50 -7.76 2.78 -8.31
CA THR A 50 -6.64 3.11 -9.22
C THR A 50 -5.28 2.75 -8.64
N GLY A 51 -5.14 2.70 -7.31
CA GLY A 51 -3.89 2.34 -6.63
C GLY A 51 -3.45 0.92 -6.95
N THR A 52 -4.39 -0.03 -6.97
CA THR A 52 -4.13 -1.44 -7.24
C THR A 52 -3.82 -1.75 -8.70
N GLN A 53 -4.07 -0.82 -9.65
CA GLN A 53 -3.67 -0.99 -11.05
C GLN A 53 -2.14 -0.95 -11.27
N THR A 54 -1.40 -0.49 -10.25
CA THR A 54 0.07 -0.35 -10.30
C THR A 54 0.83 -1.58 -9.78
N VAL A 55 0.11 -2.62 -9.36
CA VAL A 55 0.71 -3.85 -8.82
C VAL A 55 0.53 -5.04 -9.75
N TYR A 56 1.39 -6.05 -9.62
CA TYR A 56 1.41 -7.24 -10.45
C TYR A 56 1.72 -8.48 -9.59
N ASP A 57 1.15 -9.63 -9.96
CA ASP A 57 1.32 -10.92 -9.28
C ASP A 57 1.08 -10.89 -7.76
N ILE A 58 0.08 -10.11 -7.32
CA ILE A 58 -0.33 -10.05 -5.91
C ILE A 58 -1.86 -10.06 -5.79
N PRO A 59 -2.45 -10.83 -4.85
CA PRO A 59 -3.89 -10.86 -4.69
C PRO A 59 -4.46 -9.49 -4.31
N VAL A 60 -5.60 -9.15 -4.89
CA VAL A 60 -6.41 -7.98 -4.54
C VAL A 60 -7.81 -8.49 -4.21
N ILE A 61 -8.23 -8.33 -2.96
CA ILE A 61 -9.58 -8.68 -2.50
C ILE A 61 -10.40 -7.41 -2.28
N THR A 62 -11.71 -7.52 -2.52
CA THR A 62 -12.69 -6.43 -2.36
C THR A 62 -13.67 -6.69 -1.23
N GLU A 63 -13.32 -7.63 -0.35
CA GLU A 63 -14.09 -8.00 0.83
C GLU A 63 -13.13 -8.29 1.99
N TRP A 64 -13.61 -8.18 3.23
CA TRP A 64 -12.80 -8.33 4.44
C TRP A 64 -13.52 -9.14 5.51
N SER A 65 -14.30 -10.14 5.09
CA SER A 65 -14.81 -11.16 6.02
C SER A 65 -13.64 -11.90 6.68
N VAL A 66 -13.82 -12.35 7.92
CA VAL A 66 -12.77 -13.08 8.66
C VAL A 66 -12.28 -14.29 7.85
N GLU A 67 -13.18 -15.00 7.17
CA GLU A 67 -12.83 -16.16 6.34
C GLU A 67 -11.99 -15.79 5.11
N SER A 68 -12.36 -14.73 4.39
CA SER A 68 -11.58 -14.28 3.23
C SER A 68 -10.22 -13.74 3.62
N LEU A 69 -10.13 -12.99 4.73
CA LEU A 69 -8.85 -12.56 5.28
C LEU A 69 -8.00 -13.75 5.72
N ARG A 70 -8.59 -14.73 6.39
CA ARG A 70 -7.89 -15.95 6.85
C ARG A 70 -7.29 -16.70 5.67
N ARG A 71 -8.06 -16.87 4.59
CA ARG A 71 -7.59 -17.50 3.35
C ARG A 71 -6.36 -16.79 2.79
N GLU A 72 -6.42 -15.47 2.62
CA GLU A 72 -5.31 -14.72 2.03
C GLU A 72 -4.09 -14.63 2.97
N ILE A 73 -4.31 -14.51 4.28
CA ILE A 73 -3.25 -14.51 5.30
C ILE A 73 -2.41 -15.80 5.22
N HIS A 74 -3.06 -16.95 5.01
CA HIS A 74 -2.40 -18.26 4.94
C HIS A 74 -2.01 -18.69 3.52
N ALA A 75 -2.44 -17.97 2.48
CA ALA A 75 -2.04 -18.24 1.11
C ALA A 75 -0.51 -18.04 0.93
N PRO A 76 0.11 -18.69 -0.06
CA PRO A 76 1.51 -18.42 -0.42
C PRO A 76 1.75 -16.95 -0.79
N GLY A 77 3.02 -16.53 -0.73
CA GLY A 77 3.44 -15.18 -1.15
C GLY A 77 3.46 -14.16 -0.01
N PRO A 78 4.06 -12.97 -0.26
CA PRO A 78 4.45 -12.03 0.79
C PRO A 78 3.28 -11.22 1.36
N GLY A 79 2.14 -11.14 0.68
CA GLY A 79 1.05 -10.27 1.09
C GLY A 79 -0.11 -10.22 0.11
N PHE A 80 -1.06 -9.33 0.37
CA PHE A 80 -2.23 -9.05 -0.46
C PHE A 80 -2.75 -7.64 -0.22
N TYR A 81 -3.59 -7.16 -1.14
CA TYR A 81 -4.30 -5.89 -1.05
C TYR A 81 -5.75 -6.11 -0.64
N VAL A 82 -6.25 -5.25 0.23
CA VAL A 82 -7.68 -5.05 0.50
C VAL A 82 -8.07 -3.72 -0.13
N LEU A 83 -8.82 -3.77 -1.22
CA LEU A 83 -9.39 -2.59 -1.84
C LEU A 83 -10.64 -2.17 -1.04
N THR A 84 -10.50 -1.12 -0.22
CA THR A 84 -11.59 -0.62 0.63
C THR A 84 -12.53 0.30 -0.12
N ASN A 85 -12.05 0.94 -1.20
CA ASN A 85 -12.76 1.96 -1.97
C ASN A 85 -13.36 3.05 -1.06
N SER A 86 -12.63 3.42 0.00
CA SER A 86 -13.12 4.27 1.08
C SER A 86 -12.93 5.76 0.85
N ARG A 87 -12.23 6.17 -0.23
CA ARG A 87 -11.89 7.59 -0.48
C ARG A 87 -13.08 8.55 -0.41
N SER A 88 -14.22 8.13 -0.95
CA SER A 88 -15.44 8.96 -1.04
C SER A 88 -16.34 8.88 0.20
N LEU A 89 -16.01 8.02 1.16
CA LEU A 89 -16.77 7.93 2.41
C LEU A 89 -16.57 9.20 3.24
N SER A 90 -17.39 9.41 4.26
CA SER A 90 -17.09 10.41 5.28
C SER A 90 -15.99 9.92 6.24
N PRO A 91 -15.33 10.83 7.00
CA PRO A 91 -14.36 10.41 8.02
C PRO A 91 -14.93 9.41 9.05
N PRO A 92 -16.16 9.58 9.61
CA PRO A 92 -16.73 8.61 10.53
C PRO A 92 -17.06 7.24 9.90
N GLU A 93 -17.43 7.22 8.61
CA GLU A 93 -17.63 5.96 7.88
C GLU A 93 -16.30 5.24 7.66
N THR A 94 -15.26 5.97 7.28
CA THR A 94 -13.92 5.43 7.07
C THR A 94 -13.31 4.92 8.39
N GLU A 95 -13.51 5.63 9.50
CA GLU A 95 -13.07 5.18 10.82
C GLU A 95 -13.74 3.85 11.21
N ARG A 96 -15.06 3.75 11.02
CA ARG A 96 -15.81 2.52 11.30
C ARG A 96 -15.30 1.35 10.45
N LEU A 97 -15.09 1.59 9.17
CA LEU A 97 -14.55 0.61 8.23
C LEU A 97 -13.14 0.15 8.63
N HIS A 98 -12.23 1.07 8.95
CA HIS A 98 -10.87 0.72 9.38
C HIS A 98 -10.87 -0.09 10.69
N ARG A 99 -11.73 0.27 11.65
CA ARG A 99 -11.90 -0.49 12.89
C ARG A 99 -12.45 -1.90 12.63
N GLU A 100 -13.39 -2.05 11.70
CA GLU A 100 -13.91 -3.35 11.28
C GLU A 100 -12.83 -4.22 10.66
N ILE A 101 -12.11 -3.69 9.66
CA ILE A 101 -11.01 -4.40 8.99
C ILE A 101 -9.94 -4.82 10.01
N GLY A 102 -9.53 -3.91 10.91
CA GLY A 102 -8.55 -4.21 11.95
C GLY A 102 -8.99 -5.34 12.88
N ARG A 103 -10.26 -5.37 13.31
CA ARG A 103 -10.80 -6.46 14.13
C ARG A 103 -10.80 -7.78 13.37
N ASN A 104 -11.27 -7.79 12.12
CA ASN A 104 -11.35 -9.00 11.31
C ASN A 104 -9.96 -9.56 10.99
N LEU A 105 -8.96 -8.70 10.77
CA LEU A 105 -7.56 -9.11 10.58
C LEU A 105 -6.99 -9.78 11.84
N VAL A 106 -7.22 -9.20 13.02
CA VAL A 106 -6.77 -9.78 14.29
C VAL A 106 -7.42 -11.13 14.53
N GLU A 107 -8.72 -11.26 14.25
CA GLU A 107 -9.44 -12.53 14.36
C GLU A 107 -8.90 -13.57 13.36
N ALA A 108 -8.79 -13.20 12.09
CA ALA A 108 -8.30 -14.08 11.03
C ALA A 108 -6.85 -14.57 11.28
N ALA A 109 -5.99 -13.71 11.84
CA ALA A 109 -4.61 -14.06 12.18
C ALA A 109 -4.49 -15.06 13.33
N ARG A 110 -5.48 -15.12 14.23
CA ARG A 110 -5.51 -16.05 15.38
C ARG A 110 -6.01 -17.43 15.00
N LEU A 111 -6.81 -17.57 13.95
CA LEU A 111 -7.48 -18.81 13.55
C LEU A 111 -6.56 -19.79 12.79
N LYS A 112 -5.32 -19.98 13.27
CA LYS A 112 -4.36 -20.92 12.68
C LYS A 112 -4.70 -22.36 13.10
N ALA A 113 -4.66 -23.28 12.14
CA ALA A 113 -4.80 -24.70 12.44
C ALA A 113 -3.51 -25.23 13.11
N GLY A 114 -3.57 -25.51 14.42
CA GLY A 114 -2.58 -26.33 15.11
C GLY A 114 -1.46 -25.62 15.87
N ASP A 115 -1.52 -24.29 16.06
CA ASP A 115 -0.54 -23.52 16.84
C ASP A 115 -1.22 -22.24 17.38
N ASP A 116 -1.14 -22.01 18.69
CA ASP A 116 -1.74 -20.87 19.38
C ASP A 116 -1.03 -19.53 19.05
N THR A 117 0.05 -19.56 18.27
CA THR A 117 0.80 -18.36 17.88
C THR A 117 0.18 -17.72 16.63
N PRO A 118 -0.37 -16.49 16.72
CA PRO A 118 -0.93 -15.79 15.57
C PRO A 118 0.14 -15.52 14.52
N LEU A 119 -0.23 -15.55 13.23
CA LEU A 119 0.70 -15.11 12.18
C LEU A 119 0.94 -13.60 12.33
N PRO A 120 2.20 -13.13 12.38
CA PRO A 120 2.46 -11.70 12.46
C PRO A 120 2.02 -11.02 11.15
N LEU A 121 1.36 -9.87 11.28
CA LEU A 121 0.88 -9.08 10.14
C LEU A 121 1.59 -7.73 10.10
N CYS A 122 1.95 -7.28 8.90
CA CYS A 122 2.38 -5.91 8.62
C CYS A 122 1.25 -5.20 7.87
N VAL A 123 0.52 -4.32 8.56
CA VAL A 123 -0.60 -3.60 7.95
C VAL A 123 -0.12 -2.24 7.44
N ILE A 124 -0.32 -1.98 6.16
CA ILE A 124 0.07 -0.74 5.49
C ILE A 124 -1.21 -0.03 5.04
N SER A 125 -1.42 1.20 5.52
CA SER A 125 -2.43 2.09 4.94
C SER A 125 -1.80 2.78 3.73
N ARG A 126 -2.33 2.50 2.54
CA ARG A 126 -1.95 3.19 1.31
C ARG A 126 -2.99 4.28 1.04
N SER A 127 -2.52 5.52 0.96
CA SER A 127 -3.33 6.68 0.60
C SER A 127 -2.79 7.34 -0.67
N ASP A 128 -3.55 8.29 -1.19
CA ASP A 128 -3.17 9.08 -2.35
C ASP A 128 -1.97 10.01 -2.06
N SER A 129 -1.05 10.12 -3.03
CA SER A 129 0.16 10.96 -2.92
C SER A 129 -0.12 12.45 -2.76
N THR A 130 -1.32 12.91 -3.16
CA THR A 130 -1.77 14.30 -2.98
C THR A 130 -2.66 14.48 -1.74
N LEU A 131 -2.63 13.51 -0.82
CA LEU A 131 -3.34 13.51 0.47
C LEU A 131 -4.87 13.56 0.34
N ARG A 132 -5.42 13.10 -0.79
CA ARG A 132 -6.86 12.90 -0.95
C ARG A 132 -7.32 11.68 -0.14
N GLY A 133 -8.57 11.72 0.32
CA GLY A 133 -9.13 10.71 1.21
C GLY A 133 -9.01 11.16 2.67
N HIS A 134 -8.84 10.20 3.57
CA HIS A 134 -8.89 10.44 5.01
C HIS A 134 -7.60 9.93 5.66
N PHE A 135 -6.57 10.78 5.64
CA PHE A 135 -5.31 10.53 6.33
C PHE A 135 -4.74 11.83 6.92
N PRO A 136 -4.28 11.84 8.18
CA PRO A 136 -4.39 10.76 9.16
C PRO A 136 -5.82 10.60 9.67
N LEU A 137 -6.16 9.38 10.07
CA LEU A 137 -7.47 8.98 10.61
C LEU A 137 -7.29 8.26 11.96
#